data_AF-A0AAE3G4S8-F1
#
_entry.id   AF-A0AAE3G4S8-F1
#
_cell.length_a   1.000
_cell.length_b   1.000
_cell.length_c   1.000
_cell.angle_alpha   90.00
_cell.angle_beta   90.00
_cell.angle_gamma   90.00
#
_symmetry.space_group_name_H-M   'P 1'
#
loop_
_entity.id
_entity.type
_entity.pdbx_description
1 polymer ?
#
loop_
_entity_poly.entity_id
_entity_poly.type
_entity_poly.pdbx_seq_one_letter_code
_entity_poly.pdbx_strand_id
1 'polypeptide(L)'
;MNDLQKDNNAFPPVIYGWLEPQAAAAHALLVEREGPCLRCGTDDLGRPHRTVTVWRDADANRQAPACGAQFTPYGPSELAWGHALLAEAAIDALLGEAGISTHRVWIASRPRIEGAGGAWSTKWIEEVGDPGEGGSTVRAIWRADPSCPVCHRRARVA
;
A
#
# COMPACT_ATOMS: atom_id res chain seq x y z
N MET A 1 2.34 -8.68 12.26
CA MET A 1 1.27 -8.59 11.22
C MET A 1 1.50 -9.51 10.01
N ASN A 2 2.60 -10.27 9.96
CA ASN A 2 2.72 -11.41 9.03
C ASN A 2 3.57 -12.56 9.60
N ASP A 3 3.67 -12.62 10.92
CA ASP A 3 4.52 -13.56 11.65
C ASP A 3 4.11 -15.01 11.30
N LEU A 4 2.80 -15.27 11.17
CA LEU A 4 2.28 -16.57 10.71
C LEU A 4 2.83 -17.02 9.34
N GLN A 5 2.95 -16.10 8.38
CA GLN A 5 3.52 -16.40 7.07
C GLN A 5 5.03 -16.61 7.15
N LYS A 6 5.73 -15.82 7.98
CA LYS A 6 7.19 -15.86 8.07
C LYS A 6 7.71 -16.97 9.00
N ASP A 7 6.88 -17.49 9.89
CA ASP A 7 7.23 -18.58 10.80
C ASP A 7 6.81 -19.96 10.26
N ASN A 8 5.94 -20.02 9.25
CA ASN A 8 5.48 -21.27 8.65
C ASN A 8 5.89 -21.39 7.17
N ASN A 9 6.78 -22.34 6.88
CA ASN A 9 7.33 -22.54 5.54
C ASN A 9 6.32 -23.09 4.51
N ALA A 10 5.17 -23.58 4.96
CA ALA A 10 4.07 -24.04 4.11
C ALA A 10 2.98 -22.99 3.89
N PHE A 11 3.15 -21.77 4.43
CA PHE A 11 2.16 -20.71 4.28
C PHE A 11 2.22 -20.10 2.86
N PRO A 12 1.08 -19.91 2.18
CA PRO A 12 1.06 -19.36 0.82
C PRO A 12 1.51 -17.89 0.78
N PRO A 13 1.81 -17.33 -0.40
CA PRO A 13 1.96 -15.89 -0.57
C PRO A 13 0.73 -15.13 -0.04
N VAL A 14 0.95 -13.94 0.51
CA VAL A 14 -0.11 -13.12 1.10
C VAL A 14 -0.21 -11.81 0.35
N ILE A 15 -1.43 -11.43 0.00
CA ILE A 15 -1.71 -10.17 -0.67
C ILE A 15 -2.34 -9.22 0.35
N TYR A 16 -1.75 -8.05 0.48
CA TYR A 16 -2.28 -6.95 1.28
C TYR A 16 -2.78 -5.85 0.36
N GLY A 17 -4.01 -5.40 0.61
CA GLY A 17 -4.63 -4.29 -0.09
C GLY A 17 -5.01 -3.18 0.88
N TRP A 18 -4.75 -1.94 0.51
CA TRP A 18 -5.26 -0.78 1.24
C TRP A 18 -5.43 0.42 0.32
N LEU A 19 -6.18 1.39 0.83
CA LEU A 19 -6.44 2.66 0.17
C LEU A 19 -5.86 3.79 1.00
N GLU A 20 -5.44 4.83 0.31
CA GLU A 20 -5.21 6.14 0.92
C GLU A 20 -6.52 6.89 1.12
N PRO A 21 -6.55 7.94 1.96
CA PRO A 21 -7.72 8.82 2.09
C PRO A 21 -8.27 9.24 0.72
N GLN A 22 -9.60 9.32 0.62
CA GLN A 22 -10.36 9.63 -0.60
C GLN A 22 -10.21 8.57 -1.70
N ALA A 23 -9.62 7.40 -1.41
CA ALA A 23 -9.14 6.46 -2.41
C ALA A 23 -8.36 7.20 -3.52
N ALA A 24 -7.49 8.13 -3.10
CA ALA A 24 -6.62 8.87 -3.99
C ALA A 24 -5.42 8.04 -4.46
N ALA A 25 -5.10 6.99 -3.72
CA ALA A 25 -4.24 5.92 -4.17
C ALA A 25 -4.75 4.58 -3.63
N ALA A 26 -4.45 3.52 -4.37
CA ALA A 26 -4.74 2.15 -3.99
C ALA A 26 -3.46 1.33 -4.08
N HIS A 27 -3.23 0.45 -3.10
CA HIS A 27 -2.02 -0.34 -3.01
C HIS A 27 -2.37 -1.83 -3.02
N ALA A 28 -1.56 -2.60 -3.74
CA ALA A 28 -1.53 -4.04 -3.65
C ALA A 28 -0.08 -4.48 -3.40
N LEU A 29 0.15 -5.13 -2.27
CA LEU A 29 1.43 -5.73 -1.89
C LEU A 29 1.28 -7.24 -1.88
N LEU A 30 1.90 -7.91 -2.84
CA LEU A 30 2.14 -9.34 -2.79
C LEU A 30 3.40 -9.59 -1.97
N VAL A 31 3.26 -10.24 -0.81
CA VAL A 31 4.37 -10.68 0.02
C VAL A 31 4.65 -12.13 -0.26
N GLU A 32 5.80 -12.37 -0.87
CA GLU A 32 6.32 -13.70 -1.13
C GLU A 32 6.97 -14.30 0.13
N ARG A 33 7.26 -15.61 0.05
CA ARG A 33 8.00 -16.33 1.09
C ARG A 33 9.32 -15.63 1.39
N GLU A 34 10.09 -15.36 0.34
CA GLU A 34 11.36 -14.66 0.41
C GLU A 34 11.18 -13.15 0.25
N GLY A 35 12.06 -12.39 0.89
CA GLY A 35 12.06 -10.94 0.82
C GLY A 35 11.22 -10.24 1.90
N PRO A 36 11.03 -8.91 1.73
CA PRO A 36 10.51 -8.06 2.78
C PRO A 36 9.05 -8.36 3.13
N CYS A 37 8.78 -8.34 4.44
CA CYS A 37 7.44 -8.49 4.99
C CYS A 37 6.65 -7.19 4.94
N LEU A 38 5.35 -7.25 5.26
CA LEU A 38 4.52 -6.06 5.40
C LEU A 38 5.09 -5.04 6.41
N ARG A 39 5.66 -5.51 7.53
CA ARG A 39 6.23 -4.60 8.56
C ARG A 39 7.40 -3.76 8.05
N CYS A 40 8.10 -4.20 7.00
CA CYS A 40 9.22 -3.42 6.46
C CYS A 40 8.78 -2.07 5.85
N GLY A 41 7.50 -1.91 5.52
CA GLY A 41 6.98 -0.66 4.94
C GLY A 41 5.92 0.02 5.79
N THR A 42 5.77 -0.36 7.07
CA THR A 42 4.79 0.23 7.98
C THR A 42 5.41 0.56 9.34
N ASP A 43 4.91 1.60 10.00
CA ASP A 43 5.31 1.91 11.38
C ASP A 43 4.69 0.93 12.39
N ASP A 44 4.97 1.14 13.69
CA ASP A 44 4.43 0.30 14.77
C ASP A 44 2.91 0.43 14.96
N LEU A 45 2.29 1.44 14.36
CA LEU A 45 0.84 1.63 14.31
C LEU A 45 0.22 1.05 13.02
N GLY A 46 1.04 0.42 12.16
CA GLY A 46 0.61 -0.15 10.89
C GLY A 46 0.40 0.89 9.80
N ARG A 47 0.84 2.14 9.99
CA ARG A 47 0.71 3.20 8.99
C ARG A 47 1.78 3.01 7.90
N PRO A 48 1.41 3.03 6.62
CA PRO A 48 2.37 2.91 5.53
C PRO A 48 3.42 4.04 5.59
N HIS A 49 4.69 3.69 5.47
CA HIS A 49 5.78 4.67 5.38
C HIS A 49 5.71 5.51 4.10
N ARG A 50 5.09 4.96 3.04
CA ARG A 50 5.04 5.51 1.69
C ARG A 50 3.60 5.77 1.28
N THR A 51 3.06 6.89 1.72
CA THR A 51 1.80 7.41 1.18
C THR A 51 2.11 8.33 0.00
N VAL A 52 1.36 8.17 -1.09
CA VAL A 52 1.38 8.96 -2.33
C VAL A 52 0.85 10.36 -2.07
N THR A 53 -0.15 10.49 -1.21
CA THR A 53 -0.86 11.75 -0.95
C THR A 53 -0.68 12.26 0.46
N VAL A 54 -0.76 13.59 0.59
CA VAL A 54 -0.89 14.32 1.85
C VAL A 54 -2.11 15.24 1.77
N TRP A 55 -2.74 15.49 2.90
CA TRP A 55 -4.00 16.23 2.99
C TRP A 55 -3.83 17.40 3.95
N ARG A 56 -4.25 18.60 3.53
CA ARG A 56 -4.08 19.85 4.31
C ARG A 56 -4.96 19.86 5.56
N ASP A 57 -6.18 19.37 5.43
CA ASP A 57 -7.07 19.15 6.56
C ASP A 57 -6.83 17.72 7.07
N ALA A 58 -6.50 17.59 8.35
CA ALA A 58 -6.46 16.30 9.05
C ALA A 58 -7.83 15.56 8.97
N ASP A 59 -8.88 16.28 8.56
CA ASP A 59 -10.26 15.84 8.38
C ASP A 59 -10.66 15.67 6.90
N ALA A 60 -9.86 14.98 6.09
CA ALA A 60 -10.41 14.32 4.88
C ALA A 60 -11.61 13.41 5.25
N ASN A 61 -11.71 13.05 6.52
CA ASN A 61 -12.81 12.37 7.16
C ASN A 61 -14.04 13.27 7.37
N ARG A 62 -15.15 12.86 6.75
CA ARG A 62 -16.50 13.35 6.99
C ARG A 62 -17.08 12.64 8.22
N GLN A 63 -17.78 13.36 9.09
CA GLN A 63 -18.60 12.76 10.13
C GLN A 63 -19.82 12.10 9.50
N ALA A 64 -20.01 10.81 9.77
CA ALA A 64 -21.26 10.13 9.51
C ALA A 64 -22.32 10.68 10.49
N PRO A 65 -23.53 11.03 10.00
CA PRO A 65 -24.60 11.47 10.88
C PRO A 65 -24.87 10.44 11.98
N ALA A 66 -25.06 10.92 13.21
CA ALA A 66 -25.61 10.19 14.35
C ALA A 66 -24.77 9.07 15.01
N CYS A 67 -23.52 8.79 14.60
CA CYS A 67 -22.76 7.68 15.21
C CYS A 67 -21.29 7.97 15.56
N GLY A 68 -20.83 9.22 15.47
CA GLY A 68 -19.43 9.60 15.75
C GLY A 68 -18.40 8.94 14.82
N ALA A 69 -18.87 8.21 13.80
CA ALA A 69 -18.02 7.56 12.82
C ALA A 69 -17.49 8.59 11.83
N GLN A 70 -16.24 8.41 11.42
CA GLN A 70 -15.55 9.23 10.45
C GLN A 70 -15.28 8.40 9.19
N PHE A 71 -15.48 8.96 8.00
CA PHE A 71 -15.18 8.28 6.74
C PHE A 71 -14.60 9.25 5.72
N THR A 72 -13.69 8.75 4.87
CA THR A 72 -13.21 9.54 3.73
C THR A 72 -14.10 9.25 2.51
N PRO A 73 -14.66 10.25 1.83
CA PRO A 73 -15.55 10.00 0.70
C PRO A 73 -14.79 9.39 -0.48
N TYR A 74 -15.28 8.26 -0.98
CA TYR A 74 -14.88 7.66 -2.26
C TYR A 74 -16.03 6.79 -2.78
N GLY A 75 -16.08 6.59 -4.09
CA GLY A 75 -17.11 5.80 -4.76
C GLY A 75 -16.60 4.46 -5.28
N PRO A 76 -17.49 3.67 -5.90
CA PRO A 76 -17.14 2.40 -6.53
C PRO A 76 -16.11 2.55 -7.65
N SER A 77 -16.14 3.66 -8.39
CA SER A 77 -15.20 3.99 -9.46
C SER A 77 -13.75 4.04 -8.98
N GLU A 78 -13.54 4.59 -7.79
CA GLU A 78 -12.24 4.68 -7.15
C GLU A 78 -11.75 3.32 -6.65
N LEU A 79 -12.67 2.55 -6.05
CA LEU A 79 -12.39 1.22 -5.53
C LEU A 79 -12.04 0.22 -6.63
N ALA A 80 -12.60 0.39 -7.82
CA ALA A 80 -12.37 -0.52 -8.95
C ALA A 80 -10.87 -0.70 -9.24
N TRP A 81 -10.07 0.36 -9.11
CA TRP A 81 -8.61 0.30 -9.29
C TRP A 81 -7.92 -0.56 -8.24
N GLY A 82 -8.31 -0.43 -6.97
CA GLY A 82 -7.79 -1.28 -5.89
C GLY A 82 -8.15 -2.75 -6.11
N HIS A 83 -9.39 -3.04 -6.51
CA HIS A 83 -9.79 -4.41 -6.85
C HIS A 83 -9.01 -4.98 -8.04
N ALA A 84 -8.80 -4.19 -9.09
CA ALA A 84 -8.01 -4.59 -10.25
C ALA A 84 -6.57 -4.95 -9.84
N LEU A 85 -5.92 -4.11 -9.04
CA LEU A 85 -4.56 -4.38 -8.54
C LEU A 85 -4.47 -5.65 -7.69
N LEU A 86 -5.48 -5.91 -6.85
CA LEU A 86 -5.52 -7.12 -6.03
C LEU A 86 -5.78 -8.37 -6.88
N ALA A 87 -6.63 -8.27 -7.89
CA ALA A 87 -6.88 -9.35 -8.82
C ALA A 87 -5.61 -9.69 -9.62
N GLU A 88 -4.88 -8.69 -10.11
CA GLU A 88 -3.58 -8.89 -10.77
C GLU A 88 -2.57 -9.55 -9.83
N ALA A 89 -2.44 -9.06 -8.59
CA ALA A 89 -1.54 -9.67 -7.61
C ALA A 89 -1.90 -11.13 -7.29
N ALA A 90 -3.20 -11.47 -7.28
CA ALA A 90 -3.66 -12.85 -7.09
C ALA A 90 -3.32 -13.73 -8.28
N ILE A 91 -3.48 -13.23 -9.51
CA ILE A 91 -3.09 -13.94 -10.73
C ILE A 91 -1.57 -14.18 -10.72
N ASP A 92 -0.75 -13.16 -10.45
CA ASP A 92 0.71 -13.30 -10.36
C ASP A 92 1.13 -14.37 -9.34
N ALA A 93 0.49 -14.39 -8.18
CA ALA A 93 0.77 -15.35 -7.12
C ALA A 93 0.39 -16.78 -7.52
N LEU A 94 -0.75 -16.96 -8.19
CA LEU A 94 -1.23 -18.26 -8.67
C LEU A 94 -0.38 -18.82 -9.82
N LEU A 95 0.13 -17.93 -10.68
CA LEU A 95 1.02 -18.31 -11.78
C LEU A 95 2.48 -18.52 -11.35
N GLY A 96 2.84 -18.12 -10.12
CA GLY A 96 4.20 -18.20 -9.61
C GLY A 96 5.17 -17.22 -10.29
N GLU A 97 4.65 -16.17 -10.91
CA GLU A 97 5.43 -15.24 -11.76
C GLU A 97 6.18 -14.18 -10.95
N ALA A 98 5.75 -13.89 -9.72
CA ALA A 98 6.31 -12.78 -8.96
C ALA A 98 7.74 -13.05 -8.47
N GLY A 99 8.03 -14.28 -7.99
CA GLY A 99 9.36 -14.72 -7.50
C GLY A 99 9.93 -13.97 -6.28
N ILE A 100 9.52 -12.72 -6.08
CA ILE A 100 9.86 -11.76 -5.03
C ILE A 100 8.63 -10.91 -4.69
N SER A 101 8.58 -10.35 -3.48
CA SER A 101 7.47 -9.45 -3.09
C SER A 101 7.33 -8.26 -4.04
N THR A 102 6.11 -7.99 -4.51
CA THR A 102 5.81 -6.87 -5.43
C THR A 102 4.82 -5.90 -4.82
N HIS A 103 5.08 -4.59 -4.94
CA HIS A 103 4.15 -3.54 -4.53
C HIS A 103 3.70 -2.74 -5.77
N ARG A 104 2.41 -2.80 -6.07
CA ARG A 104 1.77 -2.00 -7.12
C ARG A 104 0.91 -0.92 -6.47
N VAL A 105 0.95 0.27 -7.05
CA VAL A 105 0.19 1.42 -6.56
C VAL A 105 -0.51 2.07 -7.73
N TRP A 106 -1.82 2.22 -7.63
CA TRP A 106 -2.59 3.08 -8.52
C TRP A 106 -2.71 4.45 -7.88
N ILE A 107 -2.49 5.49 -8.68
CA ILE A 107 -2.49 6.88 -8.26
C ILE A 107 -3.61 7.60 -9.02
N ALA A 108 -4.53 8.24 -8.31
CA ALA A 108 -5.58 9.05 -8.92
C ALA A 108 -4.99 10.26 -9.66
N SER A 109 -5.80 10.92 -10.50
CA SER A 109 -5.30 12.08 -11.25
C SER A 109 -5.01 13.27 -10.34
N ARG A 110 -4.01 14.08 -10.71
CA ARG A 110 -3.65 15.32 -10.03
C ARG A 110 -4.86 16.25 -9.84
N PRO A 111 -5.69 16.54 -10.87
CA PRO A 111 -6.86 17.41 -10.71
C PRO A 111 -7.85 16.91 -9.66
N ARG A 112 -8.00 15.57 -9.53
CA ARG A 112 -8.90 14.97 -8.53
C ARG A 112 -8.35 15.16 -7.11
N ILE A 113 -7.05 14.99 -6.93
CA ILE A 113 -6.40 15.11 -5.63
C ILE A 113 -6.35 16.56 -5.19
N GLU A 114 -5.89 17.46 -6.05
CA GLU A 114 -5.84 18.90 -5.77
C GLU A 114 -7.25 19.48 -5.56
N GLY A 115 -8.23 19.04 -6.36
CA GLY A 115 -9.64 19.44 -6.21
C GLY A 115 -10.28 18.99 -4.89
N ALA A 116 -9.74 17.94 -4.26
CA ALA A 116 -10.15 17.48 -2.93
C ALA A 116 -9.29 18.06 -1.79
N GLY A 117 -8.38 19.00 -2.08
CA GLY A 117 -7.50 19.63 -1.09
C GLY A 117 -6.26 18.81 -0.71
N GLY A 118 -5.98 17.75 -1.46
CA GLY A 118 -4.78 16.93 -1.33
C GLY A 118 -3.61 17.46 -2.16
N ALA A 119 -2.44 16.89 -1.94
CA ALA A 119 -1.24 17.12 -2.73
C ALA A 119 -0.38 15.84 -2.76
N TRP A 120 0.61 15.82 -3.65
CA TRP A 120 1.63 14.79 -3.63
C TRP A 120 2.48 14.85 -2.36
N SER A 121 2.75 13.68 -1.81
CA SER A 121 3.68 13.50 -0.71
C SER A 121 5.11 13.76 -1.18
N THR A 122 5.81 14.70 -0.55
CA THR A 122 7.24 14.94 -0.84
C THR A 122 8.07 13.69 -0.62
N LYS A 123 7.76 12.92 0.45
CA LYS A 123 8.43 11.65 0.75
C LYS A 123 8.22 10.62 -0.37
N TRP A 124 7.03 10.56 -0.96
CA TRP A 124 6.79 9.71 -2.12
C TRP A 124 7.64 10.12 -3.32
N ILE A 125 7.68 11.42 -3.63
CA ILE A 125 8.46 11.96 -4.74
C ILE A 125 9.94 11.63 -4.56
N GLU A 126 10.48 11.77 -3.35
CA GLU A 126 11.88 11.46 -3.02
C GLU A 126 12.19 9.95 -3.12
N GLU A 127 11.29 9.09 -2.68
CA GLU A 127 11.56 7.65 -2.54
C GLU A 127 11.15 6.80 -3.75
N VAL A 128 10.21 7.29 -4.55
CA VAL A 128 9.59 6.56 -5.68
C VAL A 128 9.66 7.37 -6.97
N GLY A 129 9.38 8.68 -6.91
CA GLY A 129 9.40 9.59 -8.06
C GLY A 129 8.13 10.42 -8.19
N ASP A 130 8.20 11.48 -9.01
CA ASP A 130 7.07 12.37 -9.27
C ASP A 130 5.93 11.63 -9.99
N PRO A 131 4.71 11.59 -9.41
CA PRO A 131 3.53 11.00 -10.07
C PRO A 131 3.09 11.73 -11.35
N GLY A 132 3.59 12.93 -11.63
CA GLY A 132 3.19 13.74 -12.78
C GLY A 132 1.71 14.12 -12.69
N GLU A 133 0.93 13.75 -13.72
CA GLU A 133 -0.52 13.95 -13.76
C GLU A 133 -1.33 12.88 -13.01
N GLY A 134 -0.68 11.84 -12.49
CA GLY A 134 -1.35 10.69 -11.88
C GLY A 134 -2.19 9.91 -12.90
N GLY A 135 -3.27 9.28 -12.45
CA GLY A 135 -4.14 8.46 -13.30
C GLY A 135 -3.43 7.22 -13.85
N SER A 136 -2.47 6.68 -13.10
CA SER A 136 -1.56 5.64 -13.58
C SER A 136 -1.23 4.64 -12.48
N THR A 137 -0.74 3.47 -12.90
CA THR A 137 -0.22 2.44 -12.00
C THR A 137 1.30 2.46 -12.04
N VAL A 138 1.92 2.40 -10.88
CA VAL A 138 3.37 2.29 -10.73
C VAL A 138 3.75 1.08 -9.90
N ARG A 139 4.92 0.51 -10.18
CA ARG A 139 5.53 -0.52 -9.34
C ARG A 139 6.49 0.16 -8.37
N ALA A 140 6.16 0.14 -7.08
CA ALA A 140 7.02 0.65 -6.03
C ALA A 140 7.93 -0.47 -5.51
N ILE A 141 9.16 -0.12 -5.14
CA ILE A 141 10.08 -1.07 -4.51
C ILE A 141 9.64 -1.25 -3.06
N TRP A 142 9.28 -2.49 -2.68
CA TRP A 142 9.09 -2.85 -1.28
C TRP A 142 10.45 -3.17 -0.67
N ARG A 143 11.00 -2.25 0.13
CA ARG A 143 12.35 -2.39 0.70
C ARG A 143 12.32 -3.15 2.02
N ALA A 144 13.34 -3.95 2.27
CA ALA A 144 13.56 -4.52 3.59
C ALA A 144 14.02 -3.42 4.55
N ASP A 145 13.40 -3.36 5.72
CA ASP A 145 13.83 -2.48 6.81
C ASP A 145 14.87 -3.23 7.66
N PRO A 146 16.10 -2.70 7.80
CA PRO A 146 17.13 -3.29 8.65
C PRO A 146 16.71 -3.42 10.12
N SER A 147 15.76 -2.62 10.59
CA SER A 147 15.25 -2.71 11.96
C SER A 147 14.10 -3.71 12.12
N CYS A 148 13.63 -4.33 11.03
CA CYS A 148 12.47 -5.20 11.05
C CYS A 148 12.70 -6.45 11.94
N PRO A 149 11.97 -6.62 13.05
CA PRO A 149 12.19 -7.74 13.96
C PRO A 149 11.84 -9.11 13.34
N VAL A 150 11.07 -9.14 12.25
CA VAL A 150 10.67 -10.38 11.57
C VAL A 150 11.73 -10.79 10.56
N CYS A 151 12.10 -9.88 9.64
CA CYS A 151 13.07 -10.17 8.60
C CYS A 151 14.50 -10.31 9.13
N HIS A 152 14.89 -9.55 10.16
CA HIS A 152 16.24 -9.58 10.71
C HIS A 152 16.57 -10.88 11.49
N ARG A 153 15.54 -11.56 12.02
CA ARG A 153 15.71 -12.86 12.72
C ARG A 153 16.16 -13.98 11.78
N ARG A 154 15.72 -13.98 10.52
CA ARG A 154 16.07 -15.04 9.54
C ARG A 154 17.50 -14.90 8.97
N ALA A 155 18.07 -13.70 8.94
CA ALA A 155 19.44 -13.49 8.43
C ALA A 155 20.55 -14.05 9.36
N ARG A 156 20.22 -14.44 10.60
CA ARG A 156 21.17 -14.99 11.59
C ARG A 156 21.16 -16.52 11.69
N VAL A 157 20.24 -17.19 10.99
CA VAL A 157 20.02 -18.65 11.11
C VAL A 157 20.25 -19.37 9.76
N ALA A 158 20.79 -18.65 8.78
CA ALA A 158 21.21 -19.19 7.48
C ALA A 158 22.74 -19.32 7.40
#